data_AF-A0A962MD70-F1
#
_entry.id   AF-A0A962MD70-F1
#
_cell.length_a   1.000
_cell.length_b   1.000
_cell.length_c   1.000
_cell.angle_alpha   90.00
_cell.angle_beta   90.00
_cell.angle_gamma   90.00
#
_symmetry.space_group_name_H-M   'P 1'
#
loop_
_entity.id
_entity.type
_entity.pdbx_description
1 polymer ?
#
loop_
_entity_poly.entity_id
_entity_poly.type
_entity_poly.pdbx_seq_one_letter_code
_entity_poly.pdbx_strand_id
1 'polypeptide(L)'
;MIRSMTAFARSERVSEWGTITWELRSVNHRYLEPYIRVPDNFRLLEPEVRERLNRYLNRGKTECILKFQPAGASLTTISLNRPLTQKLVEVAQELKDILGNDDQLRLGELMRWPGVVSDA
;
A
#
# COMPACT_ATOMS: atom_id res chain seq x y z
N MET A 1 3.85 -40.60 0.62
CA MET A 1 4.17 -39.84 -0.61
C MET A 1 4.80 -38.51 -0.19
N ILE A 2 5.99 -38.16 -0.69
CA ILE A 2 6.67 -36.90 -0.35
C ILE A 2 5.95 -35.77 -1.10
N ARG A 3 5.25 -34.90 -0.38
CA ARG A 3 4.61 -33.70 -0.96
C ARG A 3 5.64 -32.58 -1.08
N SER A 4 5.77 -32.00 -2.28
CA SER A 4 6.56 -30.78 -2.48
C SER A 4 5.99 -29.65 -1.65
N MET A 5 6.87 -28.88 -1.01
CA MET A 5 6.49 -27.72 -0.21
C MET A 5 6.71 -26.40 -0.95
N THR A 6 7.25 -26.45 -2.15
CA THR A 6 7.41 -25.27 -2.99
C THR A 6 6.17 -25.11 -3.86
N ALA A 7 5.40 -24.06 -3.62
CA ALA A 7 4.16 -23.80 -4.33
C ALA A 7 3.88 -22.29 -4.42
N PHE A 8 3.07 -21.93 -5.40
CA PHE A 8 2.46 -20.61 -5.53
C PHE A 8 0.96 -20.79 -5.69
N ALA A 9 0.18 -19.97 -4.99
CA ALA A 9 -1.25 -19.88 -5.14
C ALA A 9 -1.68 -18.42 -5.16
N ARG A 10 -2.62 -18.09 -6.04
CA ARG A 10 -3.30 -16.80 -6.05
C ARG A 10 -4.79 -17.04 -6.08
N SER A 11 -5.51 -16.39 -5.18
CA SER A 11 -6.98 -16.41 -5.16
C SER A 11 -7.48 -14.98 -5.12
N GLU A 12 -8.44 -14.68 -5.98
CA GLU A 12 -9.03 -13.35 -6.11
C GLU A 12 -10.54 -13.44 -5.91
N ARG A 13 -11.08 -12.43 -5.22
CA ARG A 13 -12.52 -12.28 -5.00
C ARG A 13 -12.91 -10.84 -5.29
N VAL A 14 -13.76 -10.68 -6.29
CA VAL A 14 -14.36 -9.39 -6.65
C VAL A 14 -15.66 -9.21 -5.87
N SER A 15 -15.92 -8.00 -5.42
CA SER A 15 -17.13 -7.61 -4.69
C SER A 15 -17.47 -6.15 -4.98
N GLU A 16 -18.69 -5.72 -4.64
CA GLU A 16 -19.16 -4.35 -4.91
C GLU A 16 -18.31 -3.25 -4.25
N TRP A 17 -17.68 -3.57 -3.12
CA TRP A 17 -16.82 -2.67 -2.35
C TRP A 17 -15.34 -2.76 -2.75
N GLY A 18 -14.97 -3.71 -3.61
CA GLY A 18 -13.61 -3.85 -4.13
C GLY A 18 -13.18 -5.28 -4.38
N THR A 19 -11.92 -5.43 -4.75
CA THR A 19 -11.27 -6.70 -5.04
C THR A 19 -10.28 -7.06 -3.94
N ILE A 20 -10.41 -8.26 -3.40
CA ILE A 20 -9.44 -8.87 -2.50
C ILE A 20 -8.65 -9.92 -3.24
N THR A 21 -7.32 -9.89 -3.09
CA THR A 21 -6.42 -10.90 -3.65
C THR A 21 -5.51 -11.43 -2.56
N TRP A 22 -5.50 -12.75 -2.40
CA TRP A 22 -4.50 -13.48 -1.63
C TRP A 22 -3.45 -14.05 -2.56
N GLU A 23 -2.18 -13.81 -2.25
CA GLU A 23 -1.03 -14.45 -2.88
C GLU A 23 -0.24 -15.22 -1.83
N LEU A 24 -0.09 -16.52 -2.04
CA LEU A 24 0.66 -17.42 -1.16
C LEU A 24 1.85 -18.00 -1.91
N ARG A 25 3.03 -17.90 -1.31
CA ARG A 25 4.26 -18.53 -1.76
C ARG A 25 4.79 -19.40 -0.64
N SER A 26 5.07 -20.67 -0.93
CA SER A 26 5.72 -21.56 0.01
C SER A 26 7.03 -22.06 -0.58
N VAL A 27 8.02 -22.26 0.29
CA VAL A 27 9.29 -22.91 -0.05
C VAL A 27 9.66 -23.93 1.01
N ASN A 28 10.50 -24.89 0.62
CA ASN A 28 10.99 -25.90 1.55
C ASN A 28 11.86 -25.25 2.65
N HIS A 29 11.44 -25.41 3.90
CA HIS A 29 12.17 -24.94 5.08
C HIS A 29 11.95 -25.94 6.21
N ARG A 30 12.91 -26.06 7.15
CA ARG A 30 12.87 -27.06 8.22
C ARG A 30 11.71 -26.83 9.18
N TYR A 31 11.48 -25.58 9.56
CA TYR A 31 10.42 -25.17 10.47
C TYR A 31 9.34 -24.39 9.73
N LEU A 32 8.14 -24.35 10.31
CA LEU A 32 7.07 -23.51 9.79
C LEU A 32 7.37 -22.05 10.12
N GLU A 33 7.54 -21.25 9.08
CA GLU A 33 7.78 -19.81 9.18
C GLU A 33 6.69 -19.07 8.40
N PRO A 34 5.58 -18.70 9.06
CA PRO A 34 4.51 -17.94 8.44
C PRO A 34 4.89 -16.46 8.37
N TYR A 35 5.06 -15.93 7.16
CA TYR A 35 5.22 -14.50 6.91
C TYR A 35 3.91 -13.95 6.36
N ILE A 36 3.14 -13.26 7.20
CA ILE A 36 1.81 -12.76 6.86
C ILE A 36 1.89 -11.25 6.71
N ARG A 37 1.55 -10.75 5.52
CA ARG A 37 1.46 -9.31 5.23
C ARG A 37 0.01 -8.98 4.91
N VAL A 38 -0.63 -8.25 5.80
CA VAL A 38 -1.98 -7.71 5.61
C VAL A 38 -1.93 -6.18 5.66
N PRO A 39 -2.77 -5.47 4.88
CA PRO A 39 -2.85 -4.02 4.96
C PRO A 39 -3.47 -3.58 6.30
N ASP A 40 -3.27 -2.32 6.69
CA ASP A 40 -3.59 -1.84 8.04
C ASP A 40 -5.07 -2.00 8.43
N ASN A 41 -5.97 -1.82 7.47
CA ASN A 41 -7.41 -2.04 7.63
C ASN A 41 -7.79 -3.51 7.87
N PHE A 42 -6.88 -4.47 7.69
CA PHE A 42 -7.09 -5.90 7.87
C PHE A 42 -6.17 -6.55 8.90
N ARG A 43 -5.47 -5.78 9.74
CA ARG A 43 -4.54 -6.33 10.75
C ARG A 43 -5.19 -7.34 11.69
N LEU A 44 -6.47 -7.17 11.97
CA LEU A 44 -7.25 -8.11 12.81
C LEU A 44 -7.35 -9.52 12.20
N LEU A 45 -7.11 -9.71 10.90
CA LEU A 45 -7.10 -11.02 10.25
C LEU A 45 -5.79 -11.79 10.43
N GLU A 46 -4.69 -11.11 10.79
CA GLU A 46 -3.36 -11.74 10.90
C GLU A 46 -3.36 -12.95 11.87
N PRO A 47 -3.91 -12.87 13.10
CA PRO A 47 -3.88 -13.99 14.03
C PRO A 47 -4.66 -15.20 13.49
N GLU A 48 -5.81 -14.96 12.85
CA GLU A 48 -6.65 -16.03 12.30
C GLU A 48 -5.96 -16.73 11.12
N VAL A 49 -5.30 -15.97 10.25
CA VAL A 49 -4.50 -16.54 9.15
C VAL A 49 -3.34 -17.37 9.70
N ARG A 50 -2.65 -16.88 10.73
CA ARG A 50 -1.56 -17.60 11.40
C ARG A 50 -2.04 -18.93 11.99
N GLU A 51 -3.17 -18.91 12.69
CA GLU A 51 -3.75 -20.13 13.28
C GLU A 51 -4.10 -21.16 12.19
N ARG A 52 -4.71 -20.72 11.08
CA ARG A 52 -5.01 -21.59 9.94
C ARG A 52 -3.74 -22.19 9.33
N LEU A 53 -2.69 -21.40 9.13
CA LEU A 53 -1.41 -21.92 8.60
C LEU A 53 -0.81 -22.99 9.52
N ASN A 54 -0.79 -22.75 10.83
CA ASN A 54 -0.30 -23.71 11.84
C ASN A 54 -1.12 -25.01 11.87
N ARG A 55 -2.41 -24.95 11.52
CA ARG A 55 -3.28 -26.13 11.48
C ARG A 55 -3.02 -27.02 10.25
N TYR A 56 -2.69 -26.43 9.11
CA TYR A 56 -2.56 -27.16 7.84
C TYR A 56 -1.12 -27.46 7.41
N LEU A 57 -0.15 -26.70 7.92
CA LEU A 57 1.27 -26.83 7.58
C LEU A 57 2.07 -27.19 8.82
N ASN A 58 3.03 -28.11 8.68
CA ASN A 58 3.91 -28.52 9.79
C ASN A 58 5.34 -27.99 9.63
N ARG A 59 5.71 -27.55 8.42
CA ARG A 59 7.03 -27.00 8.09
C ARG A 59 6.91 -26.08 6.87
N GLY A 60 7.99 -25.37 6.55
CA GLY A 60 8.09 -24.53 5.36
C GLY A 60 7.99 -23.05 5.65
N LYS A 61 8.64 -22.26 4.81
CA LYS A 61 8.48 -20.80 4.85
C LYS A 61 7.34 -20.45 3.93
N THR A 62 6.30 -19.85 4.49
CA THR A 62 5.05 -19.52 3.77
C THR A 62 4.79 -18.04 3.86
N GLU A 63 4.96 -17.34 2.75
CA GLU A 63 4.60 -15.94 2.58
C GLU A 63 3.14 -15.84 2.13
N CYS A 64 2.31 -15.12 2.89
CA CYS A 64 0.91 -14.87 2.63
C CYS A 64 0.68 -13.37 2.55
N ILE A 65 0.33 -12.86 1.37
CA ILE A 65 0.12 -11.43 1.14
C ILE A 65 -1.35 -11.21 0.78
N LEU A 66 -2.00 -10.34 1.54
CA LEU A 66 -3.33 -9.82 1.25
C LEU A 66 -3.22 -8.48 0.54
N LYS A 67 -3.87 -8.35 -0.61
CA LYS A 67 -4.05 -7.10 -1.34
C LYS A 67 -5.53 -6.76 -1.35
N PHE A 68 -5.84 -5.49 -1.13
CA PHE A 68 -7.19 -4.97 -1.26
C PHE A 68 -7.17 -3.77 -2.20
N GLN A 69 -8.05 -3.79 -3.19
CA GLN A 69 -8.27 -2.71 -4.13
C GLN A 69 -9.73 -2.26 -4.02
N PRO A 70 -10.03 -1.08 -3.49
CA PRO A 70 -11.40 -0.58 -3.38
C PRO A 70 -12.10 -0.51 -4.73
N ALA A 71 -13.40 -0.77 -4.76
CA ALA A 71 -14.21 -0.53 -5.96
C ALA A 71 -14.25 0.98 -6.25
N GLY A 72 -14.00 1.37 -7.50
CA GLY A 72 -13.86 2.78 -7.87
C GLY A 72 -12.44 3.35 -7.72
N ALA A 73 -11.45 2.56 -7.28
CA ALA A 73 -10.03 2.93 -7.35
C ALA A 73 -9.50 3.01 -8.81
N SER A 74 -10.36 2.76 -9.80
CA SER A 74 -10.16 3.17 -11.19
C SER A 74 -10.56 4.63 -11.37
N LEU A 75 -9.80 5.53 -10.74
CA LEU A 75 -9.56 6.92 -11.10
C LEU A 75 -8.69 7.46 -9.97
N THR A 76 -7.39 7.52 -10.22
CA THR A 76 -6.42 8.37 -9.52
C THR A 76 -6.97 9.79 -9.54
N THR A 77 -7.87 10.10 -8.62
CA THR A 77 -8.38 11.44 -8.43
C THR A 77 -7.28 12.12 -7.66
N ILE A 78 -6.31 12.65 -8.41
CA ILE A 78 -5.28 13.53 -7.87
C ILE A 78 -6.02 14.62 -7.12
N SER A 79 -6.01 14.54 -5.80
CA SER A 79 -6.70 15.48 -4.96
C SER A 79 -5.68 16.54 -4.54
N LEU A 80 -5.96 17.78 -4.96
CA LEU A 80 -5.15 18.92 -4.60
C LEU A 80 -5.55 19.38 -3.20
N ASN A 81 -4.60 19.39 -2.28
CA ASN A 81 -4.79 20.00 -0.96
C ASN A 81 -4.81 21.54 -1.11
N ARG A 82 -5.98 22.10 -1.43
CA ARG A 82 -6.15 23.54 -1.68
C ARG A 82 -5.70 24.42 -0.52
N PRO A 83 -6.03 24.13 0.76
CA PRO A 83 -5.56 24.94 1.89
C PRO A 83 -4.03 24.99 2.00
N LEU A 84 -3.36 23.86 1.82
CA LEU A 84 -1.90 23.80 1.85
C LEU A 84 -1.28 24.53 0.66
N THR A 85 -1.86 24.36 -0.53
CA THR A 85 -1.42 25.02 -1.76
C THR A 85 -1.48 26.53 -1.64
N GLN A 86 -2.57 27.08 -1.08
CA GLN A 86 -2.73 28.52 -0.86
C GLN A 86 -1.66 29.08 0.07
N LYS A 87 -1.42 28.42 1.22
CA LYS A 87 -0.36 28.82 2.15
C LYS A 87 1.03 28.79 1.53
N LEU A 88 1.32 27.81 0.68
CA LEU A 88 2.62 27.73 -0.01
C LEU A 88 2.81 28.87 -1.00
N VAL A 89 1.76 29.27 -1.71
CA VAL A 89 1.80 30.43 -2.61
C VAL A 89 2.01 31.73 -1.83
N GLU A 90 1.33 31.90 -0.70
CA GLU A 90 1.50 33.06 0.20
C GLU A 90 2.95 33.16 0.70
N VAL A 91 3.51 32.08 1.24
CA VAL A 91 4.91 32.05 1.73
C VAL A 91 5.91 32.26 0.59
N ALA A 92 5.66 31.71 -0.59
CA ALA A 92 6.52 31.95 -1.75
C ALA A 92 6.52 33.42 -2.17
N GLN A 93 5.38 34.10 -2.07
CA GLN A 93 5.27 35.53 -2.34
C GLN A 93 6.00 36.36 -1.28
N GLU A 94 5.86 36.04 0.01
CA GLU A 94 6.61 36.71 1.09
C GLU A 94 8.14 36.53 0.92
N LEU A 95 8.59 35.33 0.54
CA LEU A 95 10.00 35.07 0.27
C LEU A 95 10.52 35.86 -0.93
N LYS A 96 9.69 36.05 -1.97
CA LYS A 96 10.01 36.87 -3.13
C LYS A 96 10.26 38.32 -2.72
N ASP A 97 9.40 38.86 -1.87
CA ASP A 97 9.49 40.24 -1.40
C ASP A 97 10.72 40.46 -0.50
N ILE A 98 11.14 39.44 0.28
CA ILE A 98 12.33 39.49 1.15
C ILE A 98 13.64 39.36 0.37
N LEU A 99 13.70 38.43 -0.59
CA LEU A 99 14.95 38.06 -1.29
C LEU A 99 15.22 38.92 -2.53
N GLY A 100 14.22 39.67 -3.01
CA GLY A 100 14.34 40.50 -4.21
C GLY A 100 14.62 39.72 -5.50
N ASN A 101 14.45 38.40 -5.47
CA ASN A 101 14.72 37.49 -6.58
C ASN A 101 13.44 37.24 -7.38
N ASP A 102 13.52 37.33 -8.70
CA ASP A 102 12.38 37.08 -9.60
C ASP A 102 12.19 35.59 -9.94
N ASP A 103 12.73 34.70 -9.10
CA ASP A 103 12.66 33.27 -9.37
C ASP A 103 11.21 32.79 -9.18
N GLN A 104 10.58 32.40 -10.29
CA GLN A 104 9.18 32.02 -10.32
C GLN A 104 9.02 30.63 -9.70
N LEU A 105 8.10 30.50 -8.75
CA LEU A 105 7.71 29.20 -8.22
C LEU A 105 7.21 28.31 -9.36
N ARG A 106 7.95 27.24 -9.67
CA ARG A 106 7.59 26.34 -10.75
C ARG A 106 6.42 25.47 -10.29
N LEU A 107 5.33 25.44 -11.07
CA LEU A 107 4.16 24.58 -10.83
C LEU A 107 4.54 23.11 -10.57
N GLY A 108 5.58 22.62 -11.27
CA GLY A 108 6.10 21.27 -11.07
C GLY A 108 6.77 21.04 -9.71
N GLU A 109 7.35 22.07 -9.09
CA GLU A 109 7.93 22.00 -7.74
C GLU A 109 6.84 22.04 -6.67
N LEU A 110 5.81 22.87 -6.89
CA LEU A 110 4.66 22.93 -5.99
C LEU A 110 3.88 21.60 -5.98
N MET A 111 3.69 20.94 -7.13
CA MET A 111 3.05 19.62 -7.18
C MET A 111 3.88 18.50 -6.53
N ARG A 112 5.21 18.64 -6.49
CA ARG A 112 6.11 17.68 -5.82
C ARG A 112 6.22 17.92 -4.31
N TRP A 113 5.66 19.02 -3.81
CA TRP A 113 5.75 19.34 -2.40
C TRP A 113 4.95 18.32 -1.57
N PRO A 114 5.53 17.76 -0.50
CA PRO A 114 4.89 16.72 0.30
C PRO A 114 3.54 17.22 0.86
N GLY A 115 2.47 16.49 0.53
CA GLY A 115 1.10 16.78 0.99
C GLY A 115 0.28 17.71 0.09
N VAL A 116 0.84 18.25 -1.00
CA VAL A 116 0.10 19.07 -1.98
C VAL A 116 -0.70 18.20 -2.94
N VAL A 117 -0.05 17.17 -3.50
CA VAL A 117 -0.69 16.13 -4.29
C VAL A 117 -0.80 14.88 -3.43
N SER A 118 -2.01 14.36 -3.30
CA SER A 118 -2.24 13.07 -2.68
C SER A 118 -2.98 12.16 -3.64
N ASP A 119 -2.49 10.93 -3.76
CA ASP A 119 -3.25 9.81 -4.29
C ASP A 119 -4.29 9.46 -3.23
N ALA A 120 -5.57 9.67 -3.55
CA ALA A 120 -6.68 9.34 -2.68
C ALA A 120 -6.88 7.83 -2.56
#